data_AF-A0A6P0Y0B5-F1
#
_entry.id   AF-A0A6P0Y0B5-F1
#
_cell.length_a   1.000
_cell.length_b   1.000
_cell.length_c   1.000
_cell.angle_alpha   90.00
_cell.angle_beta   90.00
_cell.angle_gamma   90.00
#
_symmetry.space_group_name_H-M   'P 1'
#
loop_
_entity.id
_entity.type
_entity.pdbx_description
1 polymer ?
#
loop_
_entity_poly.entity_id
_entity_poly.type
_entity_poly.pdbx_seq_one_letter_code
_entity_poly.pdbx_strand_id
1 'polypeptide(L)'
;CILFVIPFGLMGVMLGGVWKRGGNWLISIGLGSILGSFGFFFRFWLLSLLLGQDLWIYLTTQVTEFLEWVFIKLGLLAQPSLPLIQALALVMVLVNNIVYLFVVHLVALLLLDRIGNPIPRPPKWVRVLLDYE
;
A
#
# COMPACT_ATOMS: atom_id res chain seq x y z
N CYS A 1 -0.96 -13.21 16.14
CA CYS A 1 -2.36 -13.02 15.69
C CYS A 1 -2.74 -11.54 15.53
N ILE A 2 -2.48 -10.67 16.51
CA ILE A 2 -2.95 -9.27 16.47
C ILE A 2 -2.37 -8.42 15.32
N LEU A 3 -1.11 -8.71 14.93
CA LEU A 3 -0.39 -8.09 13.81
C LEU A 3 -1.08 -8.28 12.44
N PHE A 4 -1.90 -9.31 12.31
CA PHE A 4 -2.61 -9.63 11.05
C PHE A 4 -4.09 -9.26 11.12
N VAL A 5 -4.74 -9.52 12.25
CA VAL A 5 -6.20 -9.34 12.40
C VAL A 5 -6.59 -7.86 12.34
N ILE A 6 -5.83 -6.96 12.97
CA ILE A 6 -6.21 -5.54 13.03
C ILE A 6 -6.06 -4.85 11.66
N PRO A 7 -4.89 -4.87 10.99
CA PRO A 7 -4.76 -4.16 9.72
C PRO A 7 -5.55 -4.82 8.59
N PHE A 8 -5.44 -6.15 8.44
CA PHE A 8 -5.99 -6.83 7.27
C PHE A 8 -7.44 -7.29 7.47
N GLY A 9 -7.86 -7.59 8.70
CA GLY A 9 -9.25 -7.94 9.01
C GLY A 9 -10.20 -6.76 8.83
N LEU A 10 -9.86 -5.58 9.36
CA LEU A 10 -10.62 -4.35 9.14
C LEU A 10 -10.65 -3.97 7.66
N MET A 11 -9.52 -4.09 6.97
CA MET A 11 -9.44 -3.85 5.53
C MET A 11 -10.36 -4.77 4.73
N GLY A 12 -10.38 -6.07 5.06
CA GLY A 12 -11.23 -7.04 4.38
C GLY A 12 -12.73 -6.74 4.56
N VAL A 13 -13.15 -6.35 5.76
CA VAL A 13 -14.54 -5.96 6.04
C VAL A 13 -14.91 -4.67 5.29
N MET A 14 -14.01 -3.67 5.30
CA MET A 14 -14.22 -2.42 4.58
C MET A 14 -14.37 -2.67 3.07
N LEU A 15 -13.44 -3.40 2.46
CA LEU A 15 -13.47 -3.73 1.04
C LEU A 15 -14.72 -4.54 0.68
N GLY A 16 -15.04 -5.59 1.44
CA GLY A 16 -16.25 -6.38 1.23
C GLY A 16 -17.53 -5.54 1.31
N GLY A 17 -17.61 -4.61 2.26
CA GLY A 17 -18.73 -3.69 2.40
C GLY A 17 -18.86 -2.72 1.22
N VAL A 18 -17.75 -2.15 0.75
CA VAL A 18 -17.74 -1.22 -0.40
C VAL A 18 -18.04 -1.97 -1.71
N TRP A 19 -17.51 -3.18 -1.87
CA TRP A 19 -17.78 -4.01 -3.04
C TRP A 19 -19.24 -4.44 -3.14
N LYS A 20 -19.85 -4.85 -2.03
CA LYS A 20 -21.29 -5.17 -1.96
C LYS A 20 -22.18 -3.98 -2.37
N ARG A 21 -21.71 -2.75 -2.16
CA ARG A 21 -22.42 -1.52 -2.53
C ARG A 21 -22.09 -1.02 -3.95
N GLY A 22 -21.27 -1.74 -4.71
CA GLY A 22 -20.88 -1.33 -6.07
C GLY A 22 -19.92 -0.14 -6.11
N GLY A 23 -19.17 0.11 -5.03
CA GLY A 23 -18.27 1.26 -4.94
C GLY A 23 -17.16 1.25 -5.99
N ASN A 24 -16.80 2.43 -6.50
CA ASN A 24 -15.73 2.58 -7.49
C ASN A 24 -14.38 2.14 -6.89
N TRP A 25 -13.59 1.40 -7.67
CA TRP A 25 -12.22 0.98 -7.33
C TRP A 25 -11.36 2.12 -6.81
N LEU A 26 -11.42 3.32 -7.42
CA LEU A 26 -10.62 4.46 -6.96
C LEU A 26 -10.94 4.84 -5.50
N ILE A 27 -12.23 4.80 -5.14
CA ILE A 27 -12.68 5.14 -3.78
C ILE A 27 -12.26 4.03 -2.80
N SER A 28 -12.46 2.76 -3.19
CA SER A 28 -12.05 1.60 -2.39
C SER A 28 -10.54 1.56 -2.13
N ILE A 29 -9.74 1.81 -3.17
CA ILE A 29 -8.27 1.85 -3.08
C ILE A 29 -7.83 3.07 -2.27
N GLY A 30 -8.42 4.24 -2.49
CA GLY A 30 -8.08 5.45 -1.73
C GLY A 30 -8.35 5.29 -0.22
N LEU A 31 -9.58 4.93 0.15
CA LEU A 31 -9.96 4.69 1.54
C LEU A 31 -9.15 3.54 2.15
N GLY A 32 -8.95 2.46 1.39
CA GLY A 32 -8.16 1.33 1.82
C GLY A 32 -6.70 1.72 2.02
N SER A 33 -6.12 2.58 1.19
CA SER A 33 -4.71 2.97 1.29
C SER A 33 -4.48 3.82 2.54
N ILE A 34 -5.43 4.68 2.89
CA ILE A 34 -5.39 5.45 4.15
C ILE A 34 -5.45 4.47 5.33
N LEU A 35 -6.45 3.59 5.38
CA LEU A 35 -6.59 2.60 6.44
C LEU A 35 -5.38 1.67 6.53
N GLY A 36 -4.82 1.29 5.38
CA GLY A 36 -3.66 0.41 5.24
C GLY A 36 -2.39 1.08 5.71
N SER A 37 -2.25 2.38 5.46
CA SER A 37 -1.13 3.17 5.99
C SER A 37 -1.19 3.24 7.52
N PHE A 38 -2.36 3.51 8.11
CA PHE A 38 -2.53 3.46 9.57
C PHE A 38 -2.20 2.07 10.13
N GLY A 39 -2.72 1.02 9.49
CA GLY A 39 -2.43 -0.37 9.87
C GLY A 39 -0.94 -0.72 9.76
N PHE A 40 -0.27 -0.21 8.73
CA PHE A 40 1.17 -0.35 8.54
C PHE A 40 1.93 0.30 9.69
N PHE A 41 1.67 1.57 10.02
CA PHE A 41 2.38 2.25 11.12
C PHE A 41 2.13 1.59 12.47
N PHE A 42 0.89 1.14 12.73
CA PHE A 42 0.60 0.37 13.94
C PHE A 42 1.43 -0.91 14.02
N ARG A 43 1.46 -1.70 12.94
CA ARG A 43 2.26 -2.92 12.86
C ARG A 43 3.76 -2.63 12.97
N PHE A 44 4.20 -1.56 12.33
CA PHE A 44 5.59 -1.12 12.30
C PHE A 44 6.09 -0.78 13.71
N TRP A 45 5.36 0.05 14.45
CA TRP A 45 5.71 0.38 15.83
C TRP A 45 5.62 -0.82 16.76
N LEU A 46 4.59 -1.67 16.61
CA LEU A 46 4.48 -2.88 17.42
C LEU A 46 5.66 -3.83 17.17
N LEU A 47 6.12 -3.96 15.91
CA LEU A 47 7.31 -4.74 15.59
C LEU A 47 8.59 -4.10 16.15
N SER A 48 8.75 -2.77 16.09
CA SER A 48 9.87 -2.09 16.73
C SER A 48 9.95 -2.41 18.23
N LEU A 49 8.79 -2.36 18.92
CA LEU A 49 8.71 -2.69 20.35
C LEU A 49 9.05 -4.16 20.63
N LEU A 50 8.53 -5.08 19.82
CA LEU A 50 8.77 -6.52 20.00
C LEU A 50 10.22 -6.92 19.71
N LEU A 51 10.87 -6.26 18.75
CA LEU A 51 12.27 -6.50 18.39
C LEU A 51 13.24 -5.74 19.30
N GLY A 52 12.76 -4.78 20.09
CA GLY A 52 13.60 -3.88 20.88
C GLY A 52 14.50 -2.98 20.03
N GLN A 53 14.13 -2.76 18.76
CA GLN A 53 14.91 -1.99 17.78
C GLN A 53 14.03 -0.95 17.12
N ASP A 54 14.59 0.24 16.85
CA ASP A 54 13.84 1.26 16.13
C ASP A 54 13.89 1.02 14.61
N LEU A 55 12.87 0.32 14.10
CA LEU A 55 12.70 0.08 12.66
C LEU A 55 12.63 1.38 11.84
N TRP A 56 12.26 2.51 12.44
CA TRP A 56 12.23 3.79 11.75
C TRP A 56 13.62 4.20 11.28
N ILE A 57 14.64 4.00 12.12
CA ILE A 57 16.05 4.28 11.78
C ILE A 57 16.51 3.39 10.63
N TYR A 58 16.11 2.11 10.63
CA TYR A 58 16.43 1.19 9.53
C TYR A 58 15.79 1.65 8.22
N LEU A 59 14.51 2.02 8.26
CA LEU A 59 13.79 2.51 7.08
C LEU A 59 14.42 3.80 6.54
N THR A 60 14.70 4.79 7.39
CA THR A 60 15.29 6.06 6.95
C THR A 60 16.72 5.88 6.44
N THR A 61 17.49 4.96 7.02
CA THR A 61 18.83 4.61 6.50
C THR A 61 18.72 4.03 5.09
N GLN A 62 17.84 3.06 4.85
CA GLN A 62 17.64 2.49 3.51
C GLN A 62 17.18 3.55 2.48
N VAL A 63 16.27 4.45 2.88
CA VAL A 63 15.81 5.54 2.02
C VAL A 63 16.94 6.54 1.73
N THR A 64 17.82 6.79 2.70
CA THR A 64 19.00 7.65 2.53
C THR A 64 19.96 7.04 1.53
N GLU A 65 20.34 5.78 1.69
CA GLU A 65 21.21 5.06 0.76
C GLU A 65 20.64 5.04 -0.66
N PHE A 66 19.32 4.83 -0.79
CA PHE A 66 18.64 4.91 -2.08
C PHE A 66 18.74 6.31 -2.70
N LEU A 67 18.48 7.36 -1.93
CA LEU A 67 18.57 8.74 -2.41
C LEU A 67 20.00 9.12 -2.80
N GLU A 68 21.00 8.73 -2.02
CA GLU A 68 22.41 8.94 -2.34
C GLU A 68 22.77 8.26 -3.66
N TRP A 69 22.34 7.01 -3.85
CA TRP A 69 22.52 6.31 -5.12
C TRP A 69 21.87 7.05 -6.30
N VAL A 70 20.63 7.55 -6.13
CA VAL A 70 19.95 8.37 -7.16
C VAL A 70 20.73 9.66 -7.45
N PHE A 71 21.19 10.36 -6.42
CA PHE A 71 21.92 11.61 -6.57
C PHE A 71 23.24 11.41 -7.31
N ILE A 72 23.99 10.36 -6.99
CA ILE A 72 25.20 9.95 -7.72
C ILE A 72 24.89 9.71 -9.20
N LYS A 73 23.80 8.99 -9.51
CA LYS A 73 23.39 8.72 -10.90
C LYS A 73 23.00 9.98 -11.66
N LEU A 74 22.47 10.98 -10.96
CA LEU A 74 22.09 12.27 -11.54
C LEU A 74 23.25 13.29 -11.55
N GLY A 75 24.43 12.94 -11.03
CA GLY A 75 25.57 13.84 -10.91
C GLY A 75 25.40 14.95 -9.86
N LEU A 76 24.45 14.77 -8.92
CA LEU A 76 24.19 15.70 -7.83
C LEU A 76 25.16 15.44 -6.68
N LEU A 77 26.09 16.38 -6.45
CA LEU A 77 27.03 16.36 -5.31
C LEU A 77 26.41 16.94 -4.04
N ALA A 78 25.11 16.70 -3.82
CA ALA A 78 24.39 17.16 -2.63
C ALA A 78 24.14 16.00 -1.67
N GLN A 79 23.98 16.27 -0.38
CA GLN A 79 23.50 15.27 0.57
C GLN A 79 21.96 15.32 0.64
N PRO A 80 21.27 14.16 0.76
CA PRO A 80 19.83 14.15 0.95
C PRO A 80 19.45 14.83 2.27
N SER A 81 18.51 15.77 2.22
CA SER A 81 18.03 16.44 3.43
C SER A 81 17.08 15.55 4.23
N LEU A 82 17.07 15.68 5.56
CA LEU A 82 16.19 14.90 6.43
C LEU A 82 14.69 15.02 6.05
N PRO A 83 14.14 16.21 5.73
CA PRO A 83 12.75 16.34 5.30
C PRO A 83 12.46 15.57 4.01
N LEU A 84 13.40 15.54 3.06
CA LEU A 84 13.27 14.79 1.82
C LEU A 84 13.24 13.27 2.08
N ILE A 85 14.14 12.77 2.94
CA ILE A 85 14.19 11.36 3.34
C ILE A 85 12.86 10.95 3.99
N GLN A 86 12.35 11.75 4.93
CA GLN A 86 11.09 11.46 5.63
C GLN A 86 9.90 11.49 4.66
N ALA A 87 9.82 12.49 3.78
CA ALA A 87 8.77 12.58 2.78
C ALA A 87 8.80 11.37 1.84
N LEU A 88 9.97 10.97 1.38
CA LEU A 88 10.11 9.81 0.50
C LEU A 88 9.74 8.51 1.21
N ALA A 89 10.14 8.32 2.47
CA ALA A 89 9.75 7.16 3.26
C ALA A 89 8.22 7.02 3.36
N LEU A 90 7.51 8.13 3.64
CA LEU A 90 6.05 8.15 3.68
C LEU A 90 5.43 7.83 2.31
N VAL A 91 5.96 8.42 1.24
CA VAL A 91 5.51 8.14 -0.13
C VAL A 91 5.70 6.67 -0.49
N MET A 92 6.84 6.06 -0.13
CA MET A 92 7.10 4.64 -0.39
C MET A 92 6.10 3.74 0.33
N VAL A 93 5.76 4.05 1.58
CA VAL A 93 4.72 3.32 2.34
C VAL A 93 3.35 3.46 1.67
N LEU A 94 3.00 4.67 1.22
CA LEU A 94 1.72 4.92 0.56
C LEU A 94 1.62 4.19 -0.78
N VAL A 95 2.66 4.29 -1.61
CA VAL A 95 2.75 3.60 -2.92
C VAL A 95 2.67 2.09 -2.72
N ASN A 96 3.38 1.54 -1.73
CA ASN A 96 3.31 0.12 -1.41
C ASN A 96 1.88 -0.33 -1.08
N ASN A 97 1.16 0.44 -0.25
CA ASN A 97 -0.23 0.16 0.09
C ASN A 97 -1.17 0.22 -1.12
N ILE A 98 -0.98 1.21 -2.00
CA ILE A 98 -1.76 1.34 -3.24
C ILE A 98 -1.55 0.11 -4.13
N VAL A 99 -0.28 -0.29 -4.35
CA VAL A 99 0.06 -1.47 -5.15
C VAL A 99 -0.53 -2.73 -4.53
N TYR A 100 -0.40 -2.91 -3.22
CA TYR A 100 -0.99 -4.04 -2.50
C TYR A 100 -2.51 -4.12 -2.72
N LEU A 101 -3.23 -3.01 -2.50
CA LEU A 101 -4.68 -2.99 -2.68
C LEU A 101 -5.11 -3.18 -4.12
N PHE A 102 -4.35 -2.67 -5.07
CA PHE A 102 -4.59 -2.90 -6.48
C PHE A 102 -4.50 -4.40 -6.81
N VAL A 103 -3.46 -5.08 -6.35
CA VAL A 103 -3.31 -6.54 -6.51
C VAL A 103 -4.46 -7.28 -5.84
N VAL A 104 -4.88 -6.87 -4.64
CA VAL A 104 -6.05 -7.46 -3.97
C VAL A 104 -7.31 -7.32 -4.81
N HIS A 105 -7.55 -6.17 -5.45
CA HIS A 105 -8.70 -5.99 -6.34
C HIS A 105 -8.61 -6.86 -7.60
N LEU A 106 -7.42 -7.00 -8.20
CA LEU A 106 -7.21 -7.89 -9.35
C LEU A 106 -7.50 -9.35 -9.00
N VAL A 107 -6.96 -9.84 -7.88
CA VAL A 107 -7.19 -11.22 -7.42
C VAL A 107 -8.65 -11.42 -7.06
N ALA A 108 -9.27 -10.47 -6.36
CA ALA A 108 -10.68 -10.54 -6.01
C ALA A 108 -11.60 -10.56 -7.24
N LEU A 109 -11.29 -9.76 -8.26
CA LEU A 109 -12.03 -9.76 -9.54
C LEU A 109 -12.02 -11.16 -10.17
N LEU A 110 -10.82 -11.72 -10.38
CA LEU A 110 -10.66 -13.05 -11.00
C LEU A 110 -11.32 -14.18 -10.20
N LEU A 111 -11.28 -14.11 -8.87
CA LEU A 111 -11.87 -15.14 -8.01
C LEU A 111 -13.39 -15.00 -7.89
N LEU A 112 -13.90 -13.79 -7.65
CA LEU A 112 -15.33 -13.56 -7.44
C LEU A 112 -16.13 -13.67 -8.73
N ASP A 113 -15.58 -13.24 -9.87
CA ASP A 113 -16.22 -13.46 -11.17
C ASP A 113 -16.41 -14.95 -11.47
N ARG A 114 -15.42 -15.79 -11.13
CA ARG A 114 -15.52 -17.25 -11.31
C ARG A 114 -16.62 -17.90 -10.47
N ILE A 115 -16.97 -17.29 -9.33
CA ILE A 115 -17.97 -17.80 -8.40
C ILE A 115 -19.34 -17.11 -8.63
N GLY A 116 -19.42 -16.16 -9.58
CA GLY A 116 -20.64 -15.41 -9.88
C GLY A 116 -21.03 -14.39 -8.81
N ASN A 117 -20.10 -14.01 -7.93
CA ASN A 117 -20.36 -13.01 -6.90
C ASN A 117 -20.20 -11.58 -7.45
N PRO A 118 -21.08 -10.65 -7.07
CA PRO A 118 -21.00 -9.28 -7.55
C PRO A 118 -19.76 -8.57 -7.00
N ILE A 119 -18.89 -8.11 -7.90
CA ILE A 119 -17.75 -7.25 -7.61
C ILE A 119 -17.82 -5.99 -8.50
N PRO A 120 -17.41 -4.81 -8.00
CA PRO A 120 -17.34 -3.62 -8.84
C PRO A 120 -16.45 -3.84 -10.04
N ARG A 121 -16.94 -3.44 -11.23
CA ARG A 121 -16.19 -3.59 -12.47
C ARG A 121 -14.95 -2.69 -12.46
N PRO A 122 -13.82 -3.16 -13.02
CA PRO A 122 -12.57 -2.41 -12.99
C PRO A 122 -12.64 -1.13 -13.85
N PRO A 123 -11.74 -0.15 -13.60
CA PRO A 123 -11.56 1.02 -14.44
C PRO A 123 -11.24 0.68 -15.90
N LYS A 124 -11.56 1.57 -16.84
CA LYS A 124 -11.34 1.33 -18.28
C LYS A 124 -9.90 0.93 -18.62
N TRP A 125 -8.92 1.61 -18.04
CA TRP A 125 -7.50 1.31 -18.28
C TRP A 125 -7.08 -0.08 -17.78
N VAL A 126 -7.72 -0.59 -16.72
CA VAL A 126 -7.48 -1.97 -16.22
C VAL A 126 -8.14 -2.99 -17.13
N ARG A 127 -9.34 -2.70 -17.67
CA ARG A 127 -10.01 -3.60 -18.61
C ARG A 127 -9.19 -3.84 -19.88
N VAL A 128 -8.59 -2.76 -20.41
CA VAL A 128 -7.69 -2.83 -21.57
C VAL A 128 -6.45 -3.68 -21.25
N LEU A 129 -5.92 -3.59 -20.02
CA LEU A 129 -4.78 -4.40 -19.61
C LEU A 129 -5.12 -5.90 -19.47
N LEU A 130 -6.35 -6.22 -19.10
CA LEU A 130 -6.81 -7.58 -18.82
C LEU A 130 -7.55 -8.23 -20.01
N ASP A 131 -7.66 -7.55 -21.16
CA ASP A 131 -8.55 -7.92 -22.28
C ASP A 131 -9.94 -8.35 -21.79
N TYR A 132 -10.47 -7.56 -20.85
CA TYR A 132 -11.68 -7.89 -20.11
C TYR A 132 -12.89 -7.28 -20.83
N GLU A 133 -13.71 -8.13 -21.48
CA GLU A 133 -14.93 -7.76 -22.22
C GLU A 133 -16.05 -7.20 -21.32
#